data_AF-A0A529PJY1-F1
#
_entry.id   AF-A0A529PJY1-F1
#
_cell.length_a   1.000
_cell.length_b   1.000
_cell.length_c   1.000
_cell.angle_alpha   90.00
_cell.angle_beta   90.00
_cell.angle_gamma   90.00
#
_symmetry.space_group_name_H-M   'P 1'
#
loop_
_entity.id
_entity.type
_entity.pdbx_description
1 polymer ?
#
loop_
_entity_poly.entity_id
_entity_poly.type
_entity_poly.pdbx_seq_one_letter_code
_entity_poly.pdbx_strand_id
1 'polypeptide(L)'
;MSERTFESPLFVRAAEGLIQEIACLEEAFDFLDEWPSHRRGVIYETAKRACCRAFDGSVPLQVARDAFAGFARSVKILEDGVTAMPW
;
A
#
# COMPACT_ATOMS: atom_id res chain seq x y z
N MET A 1 -18.03 -8.90 4.05
CA MET A 1 -18.03 -7.54 3.46
C MET A 1 -16.60 -7.28 3.00
N SER A 2 -16.20 -7.86 1.88
CA SER A 2 -14.81 -7.85 1.39
C SER A 2 -14.79 -7.50 -0.10
N GLU A 3 -15.49 -6.43 -0.46
CA GLU A 3 -15.64 -6.01 -1.86
C GLU A 3 -14.45 -5.17 -2.36
N ARG A 4 -13.42 -4.99 -1.52
CA ARG A 4 -12.26 -4.11 -1.79
C ARG A 4 -10.90 -4.76 -1.50
N THR A 5 -10.85 -6.08 -1.65
CA THR A 5 -9.64 -6.88 -1.52
C THR A 5 -8.83 -6.81 -2.81
N PHE A 6 -7.54 -6.55 -2.70
CA PHE A 6 -6.60 -6.59 -3.82
C PHE A 6 -6.45 -8.04 -4.32
N GLU A 7 -6.41 -8.22 -5.64
CA GLU A 7 -6.14 -9.54 -6.25
C GLU A 7 -4.76 -10.10 -5.87
N SER A 8 -3.84 -9.21 -5.51
CA SER A 8 -2.52 -9.57 -5.00
C SER A 8 -2.20 -8.67 -3.82
N PRO A 9 -2.05 -9.23 -2.61
CA PRO A 9 -1.67 -8.45 -1.44
C PRO A 9 -0.27 -7.86 -1.62
N LEU A 10 -0.03 -6.71 -0.98
CA LEU A 10 1.29 -6.10 -0.91
C LEU A 10 1.87 -6.31 0.48
N PHE A 11 3.16 -6.60 0.57
CA PHE A 11 3.84 -6.68 1.86
C PHE A 11 4.65 -5.42 2.07
N VAL A 12 4.41 -4.74 3.20
CA VAL A 12 5.12 -3.54 3.59
C VAL A 12 5.72 -3.69 4.97
N ARG A 13 6.93 -3.21 5.15
CA ARG A 13 7.60 -3.21 6.45
C ARG A 13 7.07 -2.06 7.30
N ALA A 14 6.19 -2.37 8.25
CA ALA A 14 5.59 -1.42 9.18
C ALA A 14 6.58 -0.98 10.27
N ALA A 15 7.36 -1.92 10.81
CA ALA A 15 8.33 -1.68 11.87
C ALA A 15 9.61 -2.51 11.67
N GLU A 16 10.60 -2.34 12.56
CA GLU A 16 11.86 -3.09 12.52
C GLU A 16 11.58 -4.60 12.68
N GLY A 17 11.61 -5.33 11.55
CA GLY A 17 11.31 -6.76 11.50
C GLY A 17 9.82 -7.12 11.39
N LEU A 18 8.90 -6.16 11.35
CA LEU A 18 7.47 -6.42 11.17
C LEU A 18 7.04 -6.11 9.74
N ILE A 19 6.62 -7.16 9.03
CA ILE A 19 6.01 -7.07 7.71
C ILE A 19 4.50 -7.14 7.89
N GLN A 20 3.79 -6.15 7.35
CA GLN A 20 2.34 -6.08 7.30
C GLN A 20 1.89 -6.42 5.89
N GLU A 21 0.98 -7.38 5.79
CA GLU A 21 0.28 -7.68 4.55
C GLU A 21 -0.85 -6.68 4.37
N ILE A 22 -0.95 -6.11 3.18
CA ILE A 22 -2.01 -5.18 2.77
C ILE A 22 -2.80 -5.89 1.70
N ALA A 23 -3.84 -6.61 2.12
CA ALA A 23 -4.74 -7.34 1.25
C ALA A 23 -5.95 -6.51 0.85
N CYS A 24 -6.28 -5.41 1.57
CA CYS A 24 -7.45 -4.58 1.29
C CYS A 24 -7.16 -3.08 1.33
N LEU A 25 -8.06 -2.29 0.73
CA LEU A 25 -8.02 -0.82 0.84
C LEU A 25 -8.08 -0.33 2.30
N GLU A 26 -8.87 -0.98 3.15
CA GLU A 26 -8.99 -0.64 4.57
C GLU A 26 -7.64 -0.76 5.29
N GLU A 27 -6.91 -1.85 5.07
CA GLU A 27 -5.56 -2.04 5.62
C GLU A 27 -4.57 -1.01 5.10
N ALA A 28 -4.68 -0.63 3.82
CA ALA A 28 -3.87 0.44 3.26
C ALA A 28 -4.15 1.79 3.95
N PHE A 29 -5.42 2.10 4.24
CA PHE A 29 -5.78 3.34 4.95
C PHE A 29 -5.30 3.33 6.39
N ASP A 30 -5.45 2.22 7.10
CA ASP A 30 -4.98 2.04 8.47
C ASP A 30 -3.46 2.26 8.54
N PHE A 31 -2.71 1.60 7.65
CA PHE A 31 -1.27 1.79 7.52
C PHE A 31 -0.87 3.25 7.25
N LEU A 32 -1.62 3.94 6.38
CA LEU A 32 -1.40 5.35 6.09
C LEU A 32 -1.75 6.26 7.28
N ASP A 33 -2.68 5.86 8.15
CA ASP A 33 -3.02 6.63 9.34
C ASP A 33 -1.96 6.46 10.44
N GLU A 34 -1.41 5.25 10.59
CA GLU A 34 -0.29 4.97 11.49
C GLU A 34 1.05 5.57 11.00
N TRP A 35 1.18 5.85 9.69
CA TRP A 35 2.43 6.35 9.13
C TRP A 35 2.83 7.72 9.72
N PRO A 36 4.07 7.91 10.22
CA PRO A 36 4.47 9.13 10.92
C PRO A 36 4.39 10.37 10.02
N SER A 37 3.76 11.43 10.53
CA SER A 37 3.55 12.71 9.82
C SER A 37 4.83 13.36 9.30
N HIS A 38 5.96 13.16 9.99
CA HIS A 38 7.28 13.64 9.53
C HIS A 38 7.77 12.98 8.22
N ARG A 39 7.25 11.79 7.87
CA ARG A 39 7.52 11.09 6.60
C ARG A 39 6.35 11.16 5.62
N ARG A 40 5.29 11.91 5.92
CA ARG A 40 4.18 12.17 4.99
C ARG A 40 4.59 13.27 4.02
N GLY A 41 5.22 12.87 2.91
CA GLY A 41 5.51 13.75 1.78
C GLY A 41 4.42 13.68 0.70
N VAL A 42 4.66 14.33 -0.44
CA VAL A 42 3.78 14.30 -1.63
C VAL A 42 3.40 12.89 -2.11
N ILE A 43 4.27 11.91 -1.84
CA ILE A 43 4.06 10.51 -2.21
C ILE A 43 2.97 9.87 -1.35
N TYR A 44 2.89 10.22 -0.07
CA TYR A 44 1.83 9.78 0.85
C TYR A 44 0.46 10.27 0.37
N GLU A 45 0.37 11.56 0.04
CA GLU A 45 -0.88 12.17 -0.44
C GLU A 45 -1.34 11.53 -1.75
N THR A 46 -0.39 11.21 -2.63
CA THR A 46 -0.67 10.53 -3.90
C THR A 46 -1.24 9.13 -3.67
N ALA A 47 -0.63 8.33 -2.79
CA ALA A 47 -1.14 7.01 -2.42
C ALA A 47 -2.52 7.10 -1.78
N LYS A 48 -2.71 7.98 -0.80
CA LYS A 48 -4.01 8.20 -0.14
C LYS A 48 -5.09 8.61 -1.13
N ARG A 49 -4.78 9.51 -2.08
CA ARG A 49 -5.72 9.94 -3.13
C ARG A 49 -6.10 8.80 -4.06
N ALA A 50 -5.14 7.94 -4.44
CA ALA A 50 -5.41 6.77 -5.26
C ALA A 50 -6.29 5.76 -4.52
N CYS A 51 -6.01 5.49 -3.23
CA CYS A 51 -6.86 4.66 -2.38
C CYS A 51 -8.28 5.23 -2.27
N CYS A 52 -8.44 6.55 -2.08
CA CYS A 52 -9.77 7.18 -2.05
C CYS A 52 -10.53 7.03 -3.37
N ARG A 53 -9.86 7.21 -4.52
CA ARG A 53 -10.49 7.01 -5.84
C ARG A 53 -10.93 5.56 -6.04
N ALA A 54 -10.16 4.60 -5.55
CA ALA A 54 -10.56 3.20 -5.65
C ALA A 54 -11.71 2.87 -4.69
N PHE A 55 -11.74 3.50 -3.51
CA PHE A 55 -12.83 3.37 -2.56
C PHE A 55 -14.17 3.90 -3.11
N ASP A 56 -14.11 5.02 -3.82
CA ASP A 56 -15.25 5.63 -4.54
C ASP A 56 -15.70 4.83 -5.77
N GLY A 57 -14.93 3.80 -6.19
CA GLY A 57 -15.19 3.04 -7.41
C GLY A 57 -14.80 3.80 -8.70
N SER A 58 -14.15 4.95 -8.56
CA SER A 58 -13.66 5.77 -9.68
C SER A 58 -12.47 5.12 -10.41
N VAL A 59 -11.67 4.28 -9.73
CA VAL A 59 -10.57 3.52 -10.34
C VAL A 59 -10.55 2.07 -9.82
N PRO A 60 -10.01 1.10 -10.57
CA PRO A 60 -9.91 -0.28 -10.08
C PRO A 60 -8.93 -0.39 -8.90
N LEU A 61 -9.14 -1.39 -8.05
CA LEU A 61 -8.30 -1.68 -6.88
C LEU A 61 -6.83 -1.84 -7.24
N GLN A 62 -6.54 -2.41 -8.41
CA GLN A 62 -5.18 -2.59 -8.91
C GLN A 62 -4.42 -1.26 -9.06
N VAL A 63 -5.11 -0.17 -9.43
CA VAL A 63 -4.50 1.17 -9.52
C VAL A 63 -4.16 1.73 -8.14
N ALA A 64 -5.04 1.53 -7.14
CA ALA A 64 -4.71 1.92 -5.77
C ALA A 64 -3.55 1.11 -5.20
N ARG A 65 -3.50 -0.19 -5.50
CA ARG A 65 -2.39 -1.08 -5.15
C ARG A 65 -1.08 -0.57 -5.74
N ASP A 66 -1.04 -0.28 -7.04
CA ASP A 66 0.17 0.22 -7.70
C ASP A 66 0.63 1.58 -7.14
N ALA A 67 -0.31 2.48 -6.83
CA ALA A 67 0.01 3.75 -6.18
C ALA A 67 0.61 3.54 -4.78
N PHE A 68 0.05 2.60 -4.00
CA PHE A 68 0.57 2.24 -2.69
C PHE A 68 1.94 1.56 -2.78
N ALA A 69 2.15 0.68 -3.76
CA ALA A 69 3.46 0.06 -4.04
C ALA A 69 4.50 1.13 -4.39
N GLY A 70 4.14 2.14 -5.18
CA GLY A 70 5.01 3.29 -5.48
C GLY A 70 5.39 4.08 -4.23
N PHE A 71 4.45 4.28 -3.30
CA PHE A 71 4.73 4.88 -1.99
C PHE A 71 5.69 4.01 -1.17
N ALA A 72 5.37 2.73 -1.01
CA ALA A 72 6.17 1.79 -0.23
C ALA A 72 7.60 1.66 -0.78
N ARG A 73 7.76 1.67 -2.11
CA ARG A 73 9.07 1.69 -2.78
C ARG A 73 9.85 2.98 -2.49
N SER A 74 9.16 4.12 -2.50
CA SER A 74 9.79 5.43 -2.27
C SER A 74 10.32 5.58 -0.84
N VAL A 75 9.60 5.02 0.14
CA VAL A 75 10.04 5.03 1.55
C VAL A 75 10.86 3.79 1.93
N LYS A 76 11.19 2.93 0.95
CA LYS A 76 11.99 1.70 1.11
C LYS A 76 11.45 0.73 2.17
N ILE A 77 10.14 0.55 2.16
CA ILE A 77 9.44 -0.44 3.00
C ILE A 77 8.71 -1.50 2.18
N LEU A 78 8.66 -1.37 0.85
CA LEU A 78 8.02 -2.37 0.00
C LEU A 78 8.84 -3.67 0.06
N GLU A 79 8.26 -4.69 0.68
CA GLU A 79 8.69 -6.07 0.56
C GLU A 79 7.90 -6.62 -0.63
N ASP A 80 8.37 -6.33 -1.83
CA ASP A 80 7.81 -6.94 -3.01
C ASP A 80 8.12 -8.44 -2.90
N GLY A 81 7.08 -9.28 -2.78
CA GLY A 81 7.21 -10.75 -2.71
C GLY A 81 7.88 -11.38 -3.95
N VAL A 82 8.38 -10.56 -4.87
CA VAL A 82 9.25 -10.88 -6.01
C VAL A 82 10.68 -10.39 -5.76
N THR A 83 11.25 -10.68 -4.58
CA THR A 83 12.62 -11.22 -4.65
C THR A 83 12.53 -12.61 -5.27
N ALA A 84 12.42 -12.59 -6.60
CA ALA A 84 12.73 -13.69 -7.48
C ALA A 84 13.93 -14.42 -6.90
N MET A 85 13.73 -15.67 -6.48
CA MET A 85 14.82 -16.61 -6.28
C MET A 85 15.45 -16.81 -7.66
N PRO A 86 16.69 -16.39 -7.92
CA PRO A 86 17.45 -16.95 -9.03
C PRO A 86 17.95 -18.31 -8.51
N TRP A 87 17.39 -19.39 -9.04
CA TRP A 87 17.98 -20.72 -8.89
C TRP A 87 19.39 -20.75 -9.50
#